data_AF-A0A0T9V1L1-F1
#
_entry.id   AF-A0A0T9V1L1-F1
#
_cell.length_a   1.000
_cell.length_b   1.000
_cell.length_c   1.000
_cell.angle_alpha   90.00
_cell.angle_beta   90.00
_cell.angle_gamma   90.00
#
_symmetry.space_group_name_H-M   'P 1'
#
loop_
_entity.id
_entity.type
_entity.pdbx_description
1 polymer ?
#
loop_
_entity_poly.entity_id
_entity_poly.type
_entity_poly.pdbx_seq_one_letter_code
_entity_poly.pdbx_strand_id
1 'polypeptide(L)'
;MAWHSVSQAQKLTGKSRRTIYRDMASGRVSWRTNQAGHREIDTTELIRVYGELSLLGTQGRHTVSQVSDTEKKDELLAEIQALRAEVMELKQMMLRIEFKPDVELNQQVDTNKKRWWKIFGL
;
A
#
# COMPACT_ATOMS: atom_id res chain seq x y z
N MET A 1 -17.26 -11.98 -10.18
CA MET A 1 -18.65 -12.09 -9.67
C MET A 1 -18.59 -12.75 -8.30
N ALA A 2 -19.38 -12.32 -7.33
CA ALA A 2 -19.31 -12.81 -5.95
C ALA A 2 -20.54 -13.65 -5.58
N TRP A 3 -20.34 -14.70 -4.78
CA TRP A 3 -21.41 -15.59 -4.33
C TRP A 3 -21.87 -15.23 -2.93
N HIS A 4 -23.18 -15.22 -2.73
CA HIS A 4 -23.81 -14.84 -1.47
C HIS A 4 -24.75 -15.93 -0.97
N SER A 5 -24.63 -16.25 0.32
CA SER A 5 -25.63 -17.04 1.02
C SER A 5 -26.99 -16.34 1.02
N VAL A 6 -28.08 -17.08 1.23
CA VAL A 6 -29.44 -16.53 1.35
C VAL A 6 -29.54 -15.45 2.44
N SER A 7 -28.78 -15.59 3.53
CA SER A 7 -28.71 -14.61 4.61
C SER A 7 -28.03 -13.30 4.19
N GLN A 8 -26.97 -13.37 3.38
CA GLN A 8 -26.34 -12.19 2.81
C GLN A 8 -27.22 -11.53 1.75
N ALA A 9 -27.85 -12.34 0.89
CA ALA A 9 -28.80 -11.87 -0.11
C ALA A 9 -29.98 -11.11 0.52
N GLN A 10 -30.49 -11.56 1.68
CA GLN A 10 -31.49 -10.79 2.45
C GLN A 10 -30.99 -9.38 2.79
N LYS A 11 -29.75 -9.26 3.30
CA LYS A 11 -29.18 -7.97 3.69
C LYS A 11 -28.96 -7.06 2.47
N LEU A 12 -28.48 -7.63 1.36
CA LEU A 12 -28.20 -6.91 0.13
C LEU A 12 -29.47 -6.45 -0.59
N THR A 13 -30.51 -7.28 -0.66
CA THR A 13 -31.72 -6.98 -1.45
C THR A 13 -32.85 -6.36 -0.62
N GLY A 14 -32.75 -6.41 0.71
CA GLY A 14 -33.84 -6.07 1.63
C GLY A 14 -35.03 -7.04 1.57
N LYS A 15 -34.96 -8.13 0.80
CA LYS A 15 -36.04 -9.12 0.67
C LYS A 15 -35.94 -10.17 1.77
N SER A 16 -37.07 -10.58 2.33
CA SER A 16 -37.11 -11.66 3.33
C SER A 16 -36.58 -12.98 2.77
N ARG A 17 -35.96 -13.83 3.60
CA ARG A 17 -35.52 -15.17 3.18
C ARG A 17 -36.65 -16.00 2.54
N ARG A 18 -37.88 -15.88 3.05
CA ARG A 18 -39.07 -16.54 2.47
C ARG A 18 -39.30 -16.14 1.02
N THR A 19 -39.16 -14.85 0.71
CA THR A 19 -39.27 -14.33 -0.66
C THR A 19 -38.18 -14.93 -1.54
N ILE A 20 -36.94 -14.91 -1.07
CA ILE A 20 -35.79 -15.43 -1.82
C ILE A 20 -35.95 -16.93 -2.10
N TYR A 21 -36.35 -17.73 -1.12
CA TYR A 21 -36.60 -19.17 -1.31
C TYR A 21 -37.77 -19.45 -2.26
N ARG A 22 -38.84 -18.66 -2.20
CA ARG A 22 -39.95 -18.79 -3.15
C ARG A 22 -39.49 -18.48 -4.57
N ASP A 23 -38.73 -17.41 -4.76
CA ASP A 23 -38.24 -16.99 -6.07
C ASP A 23 -37.17 -17.97 -6.62
N MET A 24 -36.42 -18.64 -5.74
CA MET A 24 -35.58 -19.80 -6.11
C MET A 24 -36.44 -20.99 -6.55
N ALA A 25 -37.50 -21.32 -5.80
CA ALA A 25 -38.38 -22.44 -6.11
C ALA A 25 -39.16 -22.22 -7.42
N SER A 26 -39.49 -20.97 -7.75
CA SER A 26 -40.15 -20.60 -9.00
C SER A 26 -39.18 -20.45 -10.18
N GLY A 27 -37.86 -20.63 -9.97
CA GLY A 27 -36.84 -20.47 -11.02
C GLY A 27 -36.58 -19.01 -11.43
N ARG A 28 -37.10 -18.02 -10.69
CA ARG A 28 -36.88 -16.60 -10.98
C ARG A 28 -35.43 -16.17 -10.70
N VAL A 29 -34.81 -16.83 -9.72
CA VAL A 29 -33.41 -16.63 -9.32
C VAL A 29 -32.66 -17.94 -9.51
N SER A 30 -31.60 -17.92 -10.30
CA SER A 30 -30.61 -18.98 -10.39
C SER A 30 -29.75 -19.04 -9.12
N TRP A 31 -29.45 -20.26 -8.68
CA TRP A 31 -28.64 -20.50 -7.50
C TRP A 31 -27.84 -21.78 -7.67
N ARG A 32 -26.82 -21.96 -6.84
CA ARG A 32 -26.03 -23.19 -6.77
C ARG A 32 -25.89 -23.67 -5.34
N THR A 33 -25.48 -24.92 -5.19
CA THR A 33 -25.05 -25.48 -3.90
C THR A 33 -23.53 -25.39 -3.81
N ASN A 34 -23.01 -24.85 -2.70
CA ASN A 34 -21.57 -24.86 -2.46
C ASN A 34 -21.09 -26.22 -1.92
N GLN A 35 -19.78 -26.36 -1.68
CA GLN A 35 -19.19 -27.61 -1.18
C GLN A 35 -19.74 -28.02 0.21
N ALA A 36 -20.24 -27.06 1.00
CA ALA A 36 -20.84 -27.30 2.30
C ALA A 36 -22.35 -27.60 2.23
N GLY A 37 -22.94 -27.74 1.04
CA GLY A 37 -24.37 -28.02 0.89
C GLY A 37 -25.29 -26.80 1.03
N HIS A 38 -24.72 -25.58 1.14
CA HIS A 38 -25.52 -24.36 1.29
C HIS A 38 -25.85 -23.72 -0.06
N ARG A 39 -27.03 -23.11 -0.15
CA ARG A 39 -27.47 -22.39 -1.35
C ARG A 39 -26.83 -21.01 -1.43
N GLU A 40 -26.26 -20.72 -2.58
CA GLU A 40 -25.62 -19.45 -2.91
C GLU A 40 -26.19 -18.86 -4.20
N ILE A 41 -26.26 -17.53 -4.24
CA ILE A 41 -26.74 -16.73 -5.38
C ILE A 41 -25.63 -15.77 -5.79
N ASP A 42 -25.40 -15.61 -7.09
CA ASP A 42 -24.42 -14.65 -7.60
C ASP A 42 -24.93 -13.21 -7.43
N THR A 43 -24.04 -12.28 -7.10
CA THR A 43 -24.24 -10.82 -7.19
C THR A 43 -25.00 -10.35 -8.43
N THR A 44 -24.61 -10.83 -9.61
CA THR A 44 -25.21 -10.44 -10.90
C THR A 44 -26.65 -10.89 -11.00
N GLU A 45 -26.95 -12.07 -10.47
CA GLU A 45 -28.30 -12.62 -10.41
C GLU A 45 -29.19 -11.84 -9.43
N LEU A 46 -28.64 -11.46 -8.27
CA LEU A 46 -29.34 -10.60 -7.33
C LEU A 46 -29.70 -9.25 -7.95
N ILE A 47 -28.76 -8.63 -8.68
CA ILE A 47 -28.97 -7.35 -9.37
C ILE A 47 -30.03 -7.50 -10.47
N ARG A 48 -29.95 -8.57 -11.27
CA ARG A 48 -30.91 -8.83 -12.36
C ARG A 48 -32.35 -8.94 -11.85
N VAL A 49 -32.55 -9.64 -10.72
CA VAL A 49 -33.90 -9.98 -10.24
C VAL A 49 -34.48 -8.91 -9.31
N TYR A 50 -33.63 -8.29 -8.49
CA TYR A 50 -34.07 -7.38 -7.42
C TYR A 50 -33.64 -5.93 -7.62
N GLY A 51 -32.80 -5.63 -8.62
CA GLY A 51 -32.29 -4.29 -8.89
C GLY A 51 -31.07 -3.93 -8.04
N GLU A 52 -30.87 -2.63 -7.84
CA GLU A 52 -29.74 -2.11 -7.05
C GLU A 52 -29.69 -2.71 -5.64
N LEU A 53 -28.50 -3.11 -5.21
CA LEU A 53 -28.28 -3.74 -3.90
C LEU A 53 -27.98 -2.68 -2.85
N SER A 54 -28.56 -2.86 -1.67
CA SER A 54 -28.28 -2.07 -0.48
C SER A 54 -26.83 -2.28 -0.01
N LEU A 55 -26.06 -1.20 0.02
CA LEU A 55 -24.67 -1.14 0.48
C LEU A 55 -24.50 -1.33 2.00
N LEU A 56 -25.60 -1.58 2.72
CA LEU A 56 -25.60 -1.77 4.18
C LEU A 56 -24.74 -2.97 4.65
N GLY A 57 -24.32 -3.85 3.74
CA GLY A 57 -23.39 -4.95 4.03
C GLY A 57 -21.91 -4.54 4.20
N THR A 58 -21.50 -3.37 3.68
CA THR A 58 -20.09 -2.92 3.69
C THR A 58 -19.77 -1.97 4.86
N GLN A 59 -20.79 -1.53 5.59
CA GLN A 59 -20.67 -0.51 6.63
C GLN A 59 -19.83 -0.92 7.85
N GLY A 60 -19.46 -2.20 7.97
CA GLY A 60 -18.62 -2.70 9.06
C GLY A 60 -17.11 -2.74 8.78
N ARG A 61 -16.65 -2.41 7.56
CA ARG A 61 -15.20 -2.40 7.24
C ARG A 61 -14.62 -1.02 6.94
N HIS A 62 -15.46 0.00 6.71
CA HIS A 62 -15.03 1.35 6.37
C HIS A 62 -15.56 2.44 7.32
N THR A 63 -15.89 2.09 8.57
CA THR A 63 -16.37 3.07 9.57
C THR A 63 -15.48 3.20 10.80
N VAL A 64 -14.37 2.44 10.86
CA VAL A 64 -13.30 2.72 11.83
C VAL A 64 -12.30 3.66 11.15
N SER A 65 -12.59 4.96 11.28
CA SER A 65 -11.69 6.10 11.30
C SER A 65 -10.64 6.25 10.18
N GLN A 66 -11.05 6.78 9.02
CA GLN A 66 -10.10 7.54 8.17
C GLN A 66 -9.73 8.92 8.75
N VAL A 67 -10.50 9.42 9.74
CA VAL A 67 -10.22 10.73 10.35
C VAL A 67 -8.94 10.68 11.19
N SER A 68 -8.76 9.64 12.03
CA SER A 68 -7.54 9.48 12.83
C SER A 68 -6.30 9.13 12.01
N ASP A 69 -6.47 8.47 10.87
CA ASP A 69 -5.35 8.14 9.98
C ASP A 69 -4.86 9.35 9.20
N THR A 70 -5.70 10.36 9.00
CA THR A 70 -5.31 11.60 8.30
C THR A 70 -4.49 12.48 9.24
N GLU A 71 -4.94 12.68 10.48
CA GLU A 71 -4.20 13.43 11.51
C GLU A 71 -2.82 12.80 11.79
N LYS A 72 -2.77 11.47 11.95
CA LYS A 72 -1.50 10.75 12.13
C LYS A 72 -0.58 10.85 10.90
N LYS A 73 -1.13 10.91 9.69
CA LYS A 73 -0.31 11.10 8.48
C LYS A 73 0.29 12.49 8.44
N ASP A 74 -0.47 13.51 8.83
CA ASP A 74 0.01 14.89 8.84
C ASP A 74 1.11 15.10 9.89
N GLU A 75 0.96 14.51 11.08
CA GLU A 75 2.00 14.48 12.11
C GLU A 75 3.27 13.75 11.64
N LEU A 76 3.12 12.57 11.02
CA LEU A 76 4.25 11.82 10.46
C LEU A 76 4.96 12.56 9.32
N LEU A 77 4.21 13.29 8.48
CA LEU A 77 4.78 14.11 7.42
C LEU A 77 5.57 15.29 7.98
N ALA A 78 5.06 15.94 9.03
CA ALA A 78 5.76 17.02 9.72
C ALA A 78 7.08 16.51 10.33
N GLU A 79 7.06 15.35 10.98
CA GLU A 79 8.25 14.71 11.56
C GLU A 79 9.29 14.37 10.48
N ILE A 80 8.87 13.80 9.35
CA ILE A 80 9.77 13.50 8.23
C ILE A 80 10.43 14.77 7.68
N GLN A 81 9.68 15.88 7.60
CA GLN A 81 10.25 17.16 7.13
C GLN A 81 11.26 17.73 8.13
N ALA A 82 10.96 17.67 9.43
CA ALA A 82 11.89 18.10 10.47
C ALA A 82 13.19 17.29 10.45
N LEU A 83 13.09 15.96 10.40
CA LEU A 83 14.26 15.08 10.30
C LEU A 83 15.07 15.32 9.02
N ARG A 84 14.41 15.60 7.88
CA ARG A 84 15.11 15.95 6.64
C ARG A 84 15.86 17.28 6.75
N ALA A 85 15.29 18.27 7.42
CA ALA A 85 15.95 19.54 7.68
C ALA A 85 17.18 19.36 8.57
N GLU A 86 17.06 18.60 9.66
CA GLU A 86 18.18 18.29 10.55
C GLU A 86 19.30 17.53 9.82
N VAL A 87 18.95 16.52 9.01
CA VAL A 87 19.94 15.80 8.20
C VAL A 87 20.64 16.72 7.21
N MET A 88 19.92 17.67 6.60
CA MET A 88 20.51 18.65 5.70
C MET A 88 21.48 19.58 6.44
N GLU A 89 21.10 20.05 7.62
CA GLU A 89 21.94 20.90 8.46
C GLU A 89 23.21 20.14 8.90
N LEU A 90 23.07 18.92 9.43
CA LEU A 90 24.19 18.08 9.81
C LEU A 90 25.13 17.81 8.63
N LYS A 91 24.60 17.54 7.44
CA LYS A 91 25.41 17.40 6.21
C LYS A 91 26.15 18.69 5.86
N GLN A 92 25.50 19.85 6.00
CA GLN A 92 26.16 21.14 5.77
C GLN A 92 27.27 21.41 6.80
N MET A 93 27.05 21.09 8.07
CA MET A 93 28.08 21.18 9.11
C MET A 93 29.25 20.25 8.81
N MET A 94 28.97 19.00 8.42
CA MET A 94 29.98 18.03 8.01
C MET A 94 30.79 18.55 6.82
N LEU A 95 30.17 19.10 5.78
CA LEU A 95 30.88 19.71 4.64
C LEU A 95 31.77 20.89 5.03
N ARG A 96 31.36 21.70 6.01
CA ARG A 96 32.19 22.79 6.54
C ARG A 96 33.41 22.28 7.31
N ILE A 97 33.28 21.16 8.00
CA ILE A 97 34.38 20.50 8.73
C ILE A 97 35.29 19.74 7.75
N GLU A 98 34.71 19.08 6.75
CA GLU A 98 35.40 18.36 5.68
C GLU A 98 35.99 19.29 4.60
N PHE A 99 36.05 20.60 4.84
CA PHE A 99 36.79 21.52 3.98
C PHE A 99 38.28 21.16 3.99
N LYS A 100 38.64 20.21 3.13
CA LYS A 100 40.00 19.91 2.70
C LYS A 100 40.19 20.70 1.42
N PRO A 101 40.82 21.90 1.46
CA PRO A 101 41.07 22.63 0.24
C PRO A 101 41.93 21.73 -0.65
N ASP A 102 41.53 21.59 -1.91
CA ASP A 102 42.36 21.00 -2.93
C ASP A 102 43.64 21.83 -3.01
N VAL A 103 44.70 21.33 -2.39
CA VAL A 103 46.04 21.85 -2.62
C VAL A 103 46.46 21.30 -3.97
N GLU A 104 46.13 22.06 -5.00
CA GLU A 104 46.77 22.01 -6.30
C GLU A 104 48.30 22.09 -6.11
N LEU A 105 48.95 20.93 -6.02
CA LEU A 105 50.39 20.83 -6.26
C LEU A 105 50.58 20.18 -7.64
N ASN A 106 50.12 20.89 -8.67
CA ASN A 106 50.58 20.62 -10.01
C ASN A 106 51.88 21.41 -10.25
N GLN A 107 52.81 20.72 -10.90
CA GLN A 107 54.04 21.24 -11.49
C GLN A 107 55.12 21.73 -10.53
N GLN A 108 55.99 20.80 -10.10
CA GLN A 108 57.39 20.94 -10.49
C GLN A 108 57.94 19.62 -11.07
N VAL A 109 58.43 19.78 -12.29
CA VAL A 109 59.21 18.87 -13.10
C VAL A 109 60.41 18.41 -12.30
N ASP A 110 60.60 17.09 -12.14
CA ASP A 110 61.95 16.56 -12.00
C ASP A 110 62.08 15.20 -12.72
N THR A 111 62.55 15.35 -13.95
CA THR A 111 63.12 14.33 -14.81
C THR A 111 64.41 13.79 -14.21
N ASN A 112 64.37 13.04 -13.11
CA ASN A 112 65.52 12.22 -12.72
C ASN A 112 65.16 11.11 -11.73
N LYS A 113 64.42 10.09 -12.21
CA LYS A 113 64.38 8.80 -11.50
C LYS A 113 65.72 8.09 -11.66
N LYS A 114 66.76 8.53 -10.95
CA LYS A 114 67.84 7.61 -10.60
C LYS A 114 67.22 6.53 -9.71
N ARG A 115 67.13 5.32 -10.27
CA ARG A 115 66.60 4.13 -9.61
C ARG A 115 67.46 3.81 -8.38
N TRP A 116 66.93 4.12 -7.21
CA TRP A 116 67.48 3.86 -5.89
C TRP A 116 67.87 2.39 -5.64
N TRP A 117 67.34 1.44 -6.41
CA TRP A 117 67.70 0.02 -6.36
C TRP A 117 69.05 -0.34 -7.02
N LYS A 118 69.76 0.61 -7.66
CA LYS A 118 71.05 0.35 -8.31
C LYS A 118 72.29 0.63 -7.43
N ILE A 119 72.12 1.08 -6.18
CA ILE A 119 73.25 1.55 -5.34
C ILE A 119 73.62 0.56 -4.22
N PHE A 120 72.76 -0.38 -3.84
CA PHE A 120 73.09 -1.40 -2.83
C PHE A 120 72.68 -2.79 -3.30
N GLY A 121 73.56 -3.41 -4.08
CA GLY A 121 73.58 -4.86 -4.24
C GLY A 121 74.35 -5.49 -3.08
N LEU A 122 73.72 -6.46 -2.44
CA LEU A 122 74.37 -7.64 -1.88
C LEU A 122 73.60 -8.86 -2.40
#